data_AF-A0A6B3UP73-F1
#
_entry.id   AF-A0A6B3UP73-F1
#
_cell.length_a   1.000
_cell.length_b   1.000
_cell.length_c   1.000
_cell.angle_alpha   90.00
_cell.angle_beta   90.00
_cell.angle_gamma   90.00
#
_symmetry.space_group_name_H-M   'P 1'
#
loop_
_entity.id
_entity.type
_entity.pdbx_description
1 polymer ?
#
loop_
_entity_poly.entity_id
_entity_poly.type
_entity_poly.pdbx_seq_one_letter_code
_entity_poly.pdbx_strand_id
1 'polypeptide(L)'
;MSDEAEARAALDAVNAAQREVARRATSQNWYHWVLGALAAVITVSQAAPLPLSMVMLGAALVGIAVLVQVYRRRTGVWVGGLRPGLTSWIAIAMGLVVAVGQVVSVWAGRHGEAMASLPVALVVFVLTVALGYAWDAAYRADVERGR
;
A
#
# COMPACT_ATOMS: atom_id res chain seq x y z
N MET A 1 20.78 43.76 1.65
CA MET A 1 19.56 43.53 0.82
C MET A 1 19.64 42.26 -0.05
N SER A 2 20.77 41.53 -0.07
CA SER A 2 20.92 40.27 -0.84
C SER A 2 20.41 39.03 -0.10
N ASP A 3 20.74 38.89 1.19
CA ASP A 3 20.56 37.62 1.91
C ASP A 3 19.10 37.23 2.12
N GLU A 4 18.22 38.21 2.32
CA GLU A 4 16.78 37.95 2.52
C GLU A 4 16.08 37.54 1.22
N ALA A 5 16.55 38.06 0.08
CA ALA A 5 16.06 37.68 -1.24
C ALA A 5 16.56 36.28 -1.63
N GLU A 6 17.81 35.95 -1.30
CA GLU A 6 18.42 34.65 -1.56
C GLU A 6 17.82 33.55 -0.67
N ALA A 7 17.55 33.86 0.61
CA ALA A 7 16.83 32.97 1.52
C ALA A 7 15.39 32.68 1.07
N ARG A 8 14.67 33.70 0.57
CA ARG A 8 13.33 33.52 -0.01
C ARG A 8 13.37 32.69 -1.29
N ALA A 9 14.35 32.92 -2.17
CA ALA A 9 14.52 32.13 -3.38
C ALA A 9 14.84 30.65 -3.09
N ALA A 10 15.65 30.38 -2.06
CA ALA A 10 15.94 29.02 -1.62
C ALA A 10 14.70 28.32 -1.04
N LEU A 11 13.90 29.01 -0.23
CA LEU A 11 12.63 28.49 0.31
C LEU A 11 11.62 28.23 -0.81
N ASP A 12 11.52 29.11 -1.80
CA ASP A 12 10.63 28.92 -2.94
C ASP A 12 11.06 27.75 -3.81
N ALA A 13 12.36 27.53 -3.99
CA ALA A 13 12.90 26.36 -4.68
C ALA A 13 12.57 25.05 -3.93
N VAL A 14 12.70 25.04 -2.59
CA VAL A 14 12.31 23.89 -1.75
C VAL A 14 10.80 23.66 -1.85
N ASN A 15 9.98 24.70 -1.76
CA ASN A 15 8.52 24.61 -1.87
C ASN A 15 8.07 24.16 -3.26
N ALA A 16 8.78 24.55 -4.32
CA ALA A 16 8.50 24.11 -5.69
C ALA A 16 8.86 22.62 -5.87
N ALA A 17 10.01 22.19 -5.34
CA ALA A 17 10.40 20.78 -5.34
C ALA A 17 9.41 19.91 -4.55
N GLN A 18 8.98 20.37 -3.37
CA GLN A 18 7.96 19.69 -2.57
C GLN A 18 6.61 19.61 -3.28
N ARG A 19 6.19 20.66 -3.99
CA ARG A 19 4.95 20.67 -4.79
C ARG A 19 5.01 19.72 -5.99
N GLU A 20 6.13 19.61 -6.68
CA GLU A 20 6.32 18.66 -7.78
C GLU A 20 6.33 17.21 -7.29
N VAL A 21 6.97 16.94 -6.14
CA VAL A 21 6.91 15.64 -5.47
C VAL A 21 5.48 15.31 -5.03
N ALA A 22 4.75 16.26 -4.45
CA ALA A 22 3.36 16.10 -4.06
C ALA A 22 2.44 15.82 -5.27
N ARG A 23 2.67 16.47 -6.42
CA ARG A 23 1.91 16.24 -7.66
C ARG A 23 2.18 14.87 -8.27
N ARG A 24 3.36 14.30 -8.06
CA ARG A 24 3.69 12.92 -8.46
C ARG A 24 3.12 11.89 -7.49
N ALA A 25 3.08 12.21 -6.20
CA ALA A 25 2.46 11.37 -5.18
C ALA A 25 0.93 11.27 -5.34
N THR A 26 0.23 12.34 -5.75
CA THR A 26 -1.21 12.28 -6.06
C THR A 26 -1.54 11.45 -7.31
N SER A 27 -0.57 11.22 -8.20
CA SER A 27 -0.71 10.33 -9.36
C SER A 27 -0.63 8.84 -9.01
N GLN A 28 -0.33 8.48 -7.76
CA GLN A 28 -0.06 7.09 -7.34
C GLN A 28 -1.28 6.32 -6.84
N ASN A 29 -2.49 6.87 -7.00
CA ASN A 29 -3.76 6.19 -6.66
C ASN A 29 -3.82 4.74 -7.17
N TRP A 30 -3.30 4.48 -8.37
CA TRP A 30 -3.26 3.13 -8.97
C TRP A 30 -2.50 2.09 -8.13
N TYR A 31 -1.49 2.51 -7.35
CA TYR A 31 -0.69 1.62 -6.52
C TYR A 31 -1.56 0.91 -5.48
N HIS A 32 -2.44 1.65 -4.79
CA HIS A 32 -3.33 1.09 -3.77
C HIS A 32 -4.34 0.13 -4.38
N TRP A 33 -4.89 0.46 -5.56
CA TRP A 33 -5.77 -0.43 -6.32
C TRP A 33 -5.08 -1.73 -6.71
N VAL A 34 -3.85 -1.66 -7.24
CA VAL A 34 -3.09 -2.87 -7.62
C VAL A 34 -2.69 -3.67 -6.39
N LEU A 35 -2.27 -3.02 -5.31
CA LEU A 35 -1.92 -3.70 -4.06
C LEU A 35 -3.12 -4.40 -3.42
N GLY A 36 -4.27 -3.72 -3.36
CA GLY A 36 -5.52 -4.30 -2.91
C GLY A 36 -5.93 -5.48 -3.78
N ALA A 37 -5.80 -5.37 -5.12
CA ALA A 37 -6.12 -6.45 -6.04
C ALA A 37 -5.22 -7.67 -5.81
N LEU A 38 -3.91 -7.46 -5.63
CA LEU A 38 -2.96 -8.53 -5.32
C LEU A 38 -3.30 -9.19 -3.98
N ALA A 39 -3.64 -8.42 -2.95
CA ALA A 39 -4.08 -8.95 -1.66
C ALA A 39 -5.35 -9.81 -1.79
N ALA A 40 -6.32 -9.35 -2.57
CA ALA A 40 -7.55 -10.10 -2.85
C ALA A 40 -7.29 -11.40 -3.62
N VAL A 41 -6.36 -11.40 -4.58
CA VAL A 41 -5.94 -12.62 -5.31
C VAL A 41 -5.36 -13.66 -4.36
N ILE A 42 -4.53 -13.25 -3.41
CA ILE A 42 -4.00 -14.14 -2.35
C ILE A 42 -5.14 -14.68 -1.48
N THR A 43 -6.19 -13.90 -1.24
CA THR A 43 -7.35 -14.36 -0.45
C THR A 43 -8.22 -15.36 -1.22
N VAL A 44 -8.53 -15.09 -2.49
CA VAL A 44 -9.33 -16.00 -3.33
C VAL A 44 -8.56 -17.28 -3.66
N SER A 45 -7.23 -17.26 -3.73
CA SER A 45 -6.44 -18.46 -4.04
C SER A 45 -6.70 -19.62 -3.08
N GLN A 46 -7.20 -19.34 -1.87
CA GLN A 46 -7.53 -20.36 -0.87
C GLN A 46 -8.74 -21.23 -1.25
N ALA A 47 -9.60 -20.77 -2.15
CA ALA A 47 -10.73 -21.54 -2.66
C ALA A 47 -10.44 -22.30 -3.95
N ALA A 48 -9.29 -22.03 -4.57
CA ALA A 48 -8.88 -22.71 -5.79
C ALA A 48 -8.26 -24.09 -5.47
N PRO A 49 -8.40 -25.09 -6.36
CA PRO A 49 -7.70 -26.36 -6.21
C PRO A 49 -6.17 -26.18 -6.33
N LEU A 50 -5.38 -27.04 -5.68
CA LEU A 50 -3.95 -27.21 -5.91
C LEU A 50 -3.79 -27.92 -7.26
N PRO A 51 -3.49 -27.24 -8.38
CA PRO A 51 -2.31 -26.37 -8.50
C PRO A 51 -2.63 -24.90 -8.76
N LEU A 52 -3.87 -24.56 -9.12
CA LEU A 52 -4.29 -23.20 -9.45
C LEU A 52 -4.04 -22.24 -8.27
N SER A 53 -4.31 -22.69 -7.04
CA SER A 53 -4.02 -21.93 -5.82
C SER A 53 -2.55 -21.49 -5.73
N MET A 54 -1.62 -22.40 -6.01
CA MET A 54 -0.18 -22.14 -5.97
C MET A 54 0.25 -21.17 -7.08
N VAL A 55 -0.34 -21.29 -8.27
CA VAL A 55 -0.09 -20.37 -9.38
C VAL A 55 -0.60 -18.96 -9.05
N MET A 56 -1.81 -18.84 -8.50
CA MET A 56 -2.37 -17.54 -8.09
C MET A 56 -1.54 -16.88 -7.00
N LEU A 57 -1.14 -17.64 -5.96
CA LEU A 57 -0.29 -17.15 -4.89
C LEU A 57 1.07 -16.71 -5.40
N GLY A 58 1.73 -17.55 -6.21
CA GLY A 58 3.03 -17.23 -6.82
C GLY A 58 2.96 -15.98 -7.69
N ALA A 59 1.94 -15.88 -8.55
CA ALA A 59 1.72 -14.71 -9.39
C ALA A 59 1.47 -13.43 -8.57
N ALA A 60 0.69 -13.52 -7.49
CA ALA A 60 0.43 -12.37 -6.63
C ALA A 60 1.69 -11.90 -5.89
N LEU A 61 2.51 -12.82 -5.37
CA LEU A 61 3.78 -12.50 -4.70
C LEU A 61 4.78 -11.86 -5.67
N VAL A 62 4.90 -12.40 -6.89
CA VAL A 62 5.70 -11.78 -7.96
C VAL A 62 5.16 -10.40 -8.31
N GLY A 63 3.84 -10.26 -8.41
CA GLY A 63 3.17 -8.99 -8.65
C GLY A 63 3.49 -7.95 -7.58
N ILE A 64 3.49 -8.33 -6.29
CA ILE A 64 3.88 -7.45 -5.18
C ILE A 64 5.36 -7.05 -5.32
N ALA A 65 6.26 -8.01 -5.59
CA ALA A 65 7.68 -7.71 -5.75
C ALA A 65 7.94 -6.72 -6.90
N VAL A 66 7.28 -6.93 -8.05
CA VAL A 66 7.34 -6.01 -9.20
C VAL A 66 6.74 -4.66 -8.85
N LEU A 67 5.59 -4.62 -8.17
CA LEU A 67 4.92 -3.39 -7.75
C LEU A 67 5.83 -2.56 -6.83
N VAL A 68 6.46 -3.20 -5.83
CA VAL A 68 7.44 -2.57 -4.95
C VAL A 68 8.65 -2.07 -5.74
N GLN A 69 9.16 -2.84 -6.70
CA GLN A 69 10.29 -2.42 -7.53
C GLN A 69 9.94 -1.22 -8.42
N VAL A 70 8.76 -1.21 -9.05
CA VAL A 70 8.27 -0.09 -9.86
C VAL A 70 8.08 1.15 -8.99
N TYR A 71 7.48 0.98 -7.80
CA TYR A 71 7.30 2.06 -6.84
C TYR A 71 8.66 2.68 -6.46
N ARG A 72 9.62 1.86 -6.04
CA ARG A 72 10.98 2.30 -5.68
C ARG A 72 11.70 3.00 -6.82
N ARG A 73 11.60 2.50 -8.06
CA ARG A 73 12.22 3.13 -9.23
C ARG A 73 11.61 4.50 -9.56
N ARG A 74 10.32 4.70 -9.31
CA ARG A 74 9.62 5.95 -9.64
C ARG A 74 9.76 7.02 -8.55
N THR A 75 9.77 6.64 -7.28
CA THR A 75 9.82 7.61 -6.18
C THR A 75 11.22 7.90 -5.68
N GLY A 76 12.19 7.01 -5.92
CA GLY A 76 13.57 7.16 -5.41
C GLY A 76 13.69 7.08 -3.87
N VAL A 77 12.55 7.01 -3.17
CA VAL A 77 12.46 6.93 -1.72
C VAL A 77 12.21 5.47 -1.34
N TRP A 78 13.15 4.88 -0.62
CA TRP A 78 12.87 3.67 0.15
C TRP A 78 12.12 4.12 1.41
N VAL A 79 10.81 3.90 1.45
CA VAL A 79 10.04 3.99 2.71
C VAL A 79 10.58 2.87 3.59
N GLY A 80 11.62 3.17 4.38
CA GLY A 80 12.11 2.27 5.40
C GLY A 80 10.99 2.13 6.41
N GLY A 81 10.34 0.96 6.43
CA GLY A 81 9.12 0.67 7.19
C GLY A 81 9.26 0.71 8.72
N LEU A 82 10.26 1.42 9.23
CA LEU A 82 10.61 1.54 10.65
C LEU A 82 10.95 3.01 10.99
N ARG A 83 10.22 3.97 10.43
CA ARG A 83 10.15 5.31 11.05
C ARG A 83 9.07 5.26 12.13
N PRO A 84 9.38 5.59 13.40
CA PRO A 84 8.38 5.67 14.45
C PRO A 84 7.36 6.77 14.10
N GLY A 85 6.10 6.39 13.85
CA GLY A 85 5.05 7.30 13.38
C GLY A 85 3.74 6.58 13.06
N LEU A 86 2.68 7.35 12.77
CA LEU A 86 1.33 6.84 12.50
C LEU A 86 1.28 5.93 11.26
N THR A 87 2.18 6.17 10.31
CA THR A 87 2.40 5.37 9.10
C THR A 87 2.79 3.92 9.37
N SER A 88 3.56 3.65 10.44
CA SER A 88 3.93 2.28 10.83
C SER A 88 2.72 1.50 11.38
N TRP A 89 1.82 2.16 12.12
CA TRP A 89 0.59 1.54 12.60
C TRP A 89 -0.37 1.16 11.48
N ILE A 90 -0.47 2.00 10.45
CA ILE A 90 -1.31 1.72 9.27
C ILE A 90 -0.74 0.54 8.46
N ALA A 91 0.59 0.43 8.34
CA ALA A 91 1.22 -0.73 7.71
C ALA A 91 0.95 -2.04 8.49
N ILE A 92 1.03 -1.99 9.82
CA ILE A 92 0.67 -3.11 10.70
C ILE A 92 -0.81 -3.48 10.51
N ALA A 93 -1.71 -2.49 10.49
CA ALA A 93 -3.13 -2.71 10.28
C ALA A 93 -3.40 -3.37 8.91
N MET A 94 -2.71 -2.96 7.85
CA MET A 94 -2.83 -3.57 6.54
C MET A 94 -2.34 -5.03 6.53
N GLY A 95 -1.21 -5.31 7.18
CA GLY A 95 -0.72 -6.68 7.37
C GLY A 95 -1.73 -7.54 8.15
N LEU A 96 -2.35 -6.97 9.19
CA LEU A 96 -3.37 -7.64 9.98
C LEU A 96 -4.63 -7.95 9.16
N VAL A 97 -5.11 -7.01 8.34
CA VAL A 97 -6.27 -7.23 7.44
C VAL A 97 -6.02 -8.41 6.51
N VAL A 98 -4.85 -8.45 5.87
CA VAL A 98 -4.49 -9.56 4.97
C VAL A 98 -4.40 -10.87 5.77
N ALA A 99 -3.73 -10.87 6.93
CA ALA A 99 -3.57 -12.06 7.76
C ALA A 99 -4.91 -12.63 8.25
N VAL A 100 -5.81 -11.76 8.75
CA VAL A 100 -7.15 -12.16 9.18
C VAL A 100 -7.97 -12.68 8.00
N GLY A 101 -7.92 -12.01 6.85
CA GLY A 101 -8.59 -12.47 5.63
C GLY A 101 -8.13 -13.87 5.20
N GLN A 102 -6.84 -14.17 5.35
CA GLN A 102 -6.29 -15.52 5.09
C GLN A 102 -6.82 -16.56 6.08
N VAL A 103 -6.79 -16.26 7.38
CA VAL A 103 -7.27 -17.19 8.42
C VAL A 103 -8.76 -17.51 8.21
N VAL A 104 -9.58 -16.48 7.97
CA VAL A 104 -11.02 -16.64 7.73
C VAL A 104 -11.27 -17.46 6.46
N SER A 105 -10.55 -17.19 5.37
CA SER A 105 -10.74 -17.91 4.10
C SER A 105 -10.33 -19.37 4.19
N VAL A 106 -9.23 -19.68 4.88
CA VAL A 106 -8.80 -21.07 5.13
C VAL A 106 -9.78 -21.79 6.04
N TRP A 107 -10.24 -21.13 7.10
CA TRP A 107 -11.21 -21.69 8.03
C TRP A 107 -12.52 -22.03 7.31
N ALA A 108 -13.08 -21.08 6.54
CA ALA A 108 -14.31 -21.30 5.77
C ALA A 108 -14.15 -22.41 4.72
N GLY A 109 -13.02 -22.44 4.01
CA GLY A 109 -12.71 -23.50 3.05
C GLY A 109 -12.68 -24.90 3.68
N ARG A 110 -12.15 -25.03 4.91
CA ARG A 110 -12.15 -26.30 5.66
C ARG A 110 -13.54 -26.75 6.12
N HIS A 111 -14.50 -25.85 6.21
CA HIS A 111 -15.89 -26.15 6.59
C HIS A 111 -16.81 -26.33 5.37
N GLY A 112 -16.26 -26.44 4.16
CA GLY A 112 -17.02 -26.62 2.93
C GLY A 112 -17.53 -25.32 2.30
N GLU A 113 -17.23 -24.17 2.90
CA GLU A 113 -17.64 -22.85 2.42
C GLU A 113 -16.53 -22.16 1.62
N ALA A 114 -15.92 -22.88 0.67
CA ALA A 114 -14.82 -22.32 -0.14
C ALA A 114 -15.22 -21.01 -0.86
N MET A 115 -16.50 -20.86 -1.22
CA MET A 115 -17.02 -19.65 -1.85
C MET A 115 -17.05 -18.43 -0.91
N ALA A 116 -16.93 -18.61 0.40
CA ALA A 116 -16.83 -17.50 1.36
C ALA A 116 -15.53 -16.70 1.20
N SER A 117 -14.51 -17.24 0.53
CA SER A 117 -13.30 -16.51 0.19
C SER A 117 -13.54 -15.31 -0.74
N LEU A 118 -14.60 -15.35 -1.58
CA LEU A 118 -14.93 -14.26 -2.51
C LEU A 118 -15.37 -12.98 -1.78
N PRO A 119 -16.39 -13.00 -0.89
CA PRO A 119 -16.74 -11.81 -0.12
C PRO A 119 -15.61 -11.37 0.83
N VAL A 120 -14.84 -12.31 1.40
CA VAL A 120 -13.68 -11.97 2.24
C VAL A 120 -12.60 -11.24 1.42
N ALA A 121 -12.31 -11.70 0.20
CA ALA A 121 -11.36 -11.04 -0.69
C ALA A 121 -11.80 -9.63 -1.10
N LEU A 122 -13.10 -9.42 -1.33
CA LEU A 122 -13.65 -8.09 -1.59
C LEU A 122 -13.43 -7.16 -0.38
N VAL A 123 -13.67 -7.65 0.85
CA VAL A 123 -13.42 -6.88 2.07
C VAL A 123 -11.92 -6.56 2.21
N VAL A 124 -11.04 -7.54 1.99
CA VAL A 124 -9.58 -7.34 2.03
C VAL A 124 -9.14 -6.30 1.00
N PHE A 125 -9.68 -6.37 -0.22
CA PHE A 125 -9.43 -5.38 -1.28
C PHE A 125 -9.78 -3.98 -0.83
N VAL A 126 -11.04 -3.76 -0.42
CA VAL A 126 -11.55 -2.45 -0.03
C VAL A 126 -10.77 -1.88 1.14
N LEU A 127 -10.52 -2.68 2.17
CA LEU A 127 -9.77 -2.25 3.35
C LEU A 127 -8.32 -1.91 3.00
N THR A 128 -7.66 -2.71 2.17
CA THR A 128 -6.27 -2.46 1.75
C THR A 128 -6.18 -1.16 0.95
N VAL A 129 -7.11 -0.91 0.04
CA VAL A 129 -7.18 0.34 -0.72
C VAL A 129 -7.43 1.54 0.21
N ALA A 130 -8.41 1.42 1.12
CA ALA A 130 -8.75 2.49 2.06
C ALA A 130 -7.60 2.81 3.03
N LEU A 131 -6.95 1.78 3.59
CA LEU A 131 -5.77 1.91 4.45
C LEU A 131 -4.59 2.53 3.69
N GLY A 132 -4.40 2.19 2.42
CA GLY A 132 -3.39 2.81 1.55
C GLY A 132 -3.60 4.33 1.41
N TYR A 133 -4.83 4.75 1.15
CA TYR A 133 -5.17 6.18 1.11
C TYR A 133 -5.03 6.88 2.47
N ALA A 134 -5.41 6.20 3.55
CA ALA A 134 -5.22 6.71 4.91
C ALA A 134 -3.73 6.86 5.26
N TRP A 135 -2.89 5.94 4.78
CA TRP A 135 -1.44 6.00 4.92
C TRP A 135 -0.87 7.25 4.23
N ASP A 136 -1.28 7.52 2.98
CA ASP A 136 -0.86 8.72 2.25
C ASP A 136 -1.30 10.02 2.94
N ALA A 137 -2.51 10.03 3.51
CA ALA A 137 -3.02 11.18 4.27
C ALA A 137 -2.20 11.39 5.56
N ALA A 138 -1.91 10.32 6.30
CA ALA A 138 -1.09 10.36 7.50
C ALA A 138 0.35 10.81 7.18
N TYR A 139 0.94 10.28 6.10
CA TYR A 139 2.29 10.63 5.67
C TYR A 139 2.40 12.11 5.31
N ARG A 140 1.42 12.67 4.58
CA ARG A 140 1.36 14.11 4.30
C ARG A 140 1.29 14.93 5.59
N ALA A 141 0.44 14.52 6.53
CA ALA A 141 0.29 15.21 7.81
C ALA A 141 1.56 15.15 8.68
N ASP A 142 2.32 14.04 8.64
CA ASP A 142 3.58 13.91 9.37
C ASP A 142 4.67 14.81 8.77
N VAL A 143 4.76 14.88 7.43
CA VAL A 143 5.69 15.77 6.71
C VAL A 143 5.39 17.24 6.96
N GLU A 144 4.12 17.65 6.91
CA GLU A 144 3.70 19.02 7.22
C GLU A 144 4.03 19.45 8.66
N ARG A 145 4.04 18.48 9.60
CA ARG A 145 4.40 18.70 11.01
C ARG A 145 5.90 18.55 11.29
N GLY A 146 6.71 18.25 10.28
CA GLY A 146 8.17 18.11 10.40
C GLY A 146 8.63 16.93 11.25
N ARG A 147 7.87 15.82 11.28
CA ARG A 147 8.21 14.60 12.02
C ARG A 147 8.75 13.48 11.12
#